data_AF-A0AAE0TQD1-F1
#
_entry.id   AF-A0AAE0TQD1-F1
#
_cell.length_a   1.000
_cell.length_b   1.000
_cell.length_c   1.000
_cell.angle_alpha   90.00
_cell.angle_beta   90.00
_cell.angle_gamma   90.00
#
_symmetry.space_group_name_H-M   'P 1'
#
loop_
_entity.id
_entity.type
_entity.pdbx_description
1 polymer ?
#
loop_
_entity_poly.entity_id
_entity_poly.type
_entity_poly.pdbx_seq_one_letter_code
_entity_poly.pdbx_strand_id
1 'polypeptide(L)'
;LMPSGLSFMQAAGGQPPPSWEADWDSGYAVLQVDPRELFYHDLQLEEGKLWVSRLQSQSLQALYEGGEHVYSGWQDVPTWYLITVEDRALALVAQQAMAPMAKAAGADIVVRELQSGHSPMLSRPDEMAGLIEEAVKDMVIPLPAK
;
A
#
# COMPACT_ATOMS: atom_id res chain seq x y z
N LEU A 1 -7.31 2.09 -0.20
CA LEU A 1 -8.79 2.05 -0.10
C LEU A 1 -9.20 2.35 1.34
N MET A 2 -8.80 3.52 1.86
CA MET A 2 -9.10 3.89 3.25
C MET A 2 -10.52 4.48 3.34
N PRO A 3 -11.37 4.02 4.28
CA PRO A 3 -12.68 4.61 4.51
C PRO A 3 -12.59 6.06 4.99
N SER A 4 -13.57 6.89 4.62
CA SER A 4 -13.72 8.25 5.11
C SER A 4 -13.88 8.25 6.63
N GLY A 5 -13.33 9.27 7.29
CA GLY A 5 -13.51 9.47 8.73
C GLY A 5 -12.63 8.59 9.63
N LEU A 6 -11.75 7.75 9.07
CA LEU A 6 -10.85 6.87 9.83
C LEU A 6 -9.37 7.16 9.53
N SER A 7 -8.54 7.14 10.57
CA SER A 7 -7.09 7.09 10.41
C SER A 7 -6.63 5.70 9.95
N PHE A 8 -5.36 5.58 9.55
CA PHE A 8 -4.80 4.30 9.11
C PHE A 8 -4.98 3.22 10.19
N MET A 9 -4.56 3.52 11.42
CA MET A 9 -4.62 2.54 12.50
C MET A 9 -6.05 2.25 12.93
N GLN A 10 -6.98 3.20 12.89
CA GLN A 10 -8.40 2.93 13.17
C GLN A 10 -8.98 1.90 12.18
N ALA A 11 -8.69 2.04 10.88
CA ALA A 11 -9.14 1.06 9.89
C ALA A 11 -8.43 -0.29 10.02
N ALA A 12 -7.18 -0.29 10.49
CA ALA A 12 -6.37 -1.50 10.70
C ALA A 12 -6.66 -2.22 12.03
N GLY A 13 -7.65 -1.80 12.81
CA GLY A 13 -8.03 -2.44 14.08
C GLY A 13 -7.34 -1.87 15.33
N GLY A 14 -6.64 -0.75 15.19
CA GLY A 14 -6.13 0.09 16.28
C GLY A 14 -4.78 -0.30 16.86
N GLN A 15 -4.29 -1.51 16.59
CA GLN A 15 -3.03 -2.03 17.14
C GLN A 15 -2.02 -2.32 16.02
N PRO A 16 -0.73 -1.97 16.21
CA PRO A 16 0.30 -2.28 15.22
C PRO A 16 0.52 -3.80 15.14
N PRO A 17 0.88 -4.34 13.96
CA PRO A 17 1.37 -5.70 13.85
C PRO A 17 2.70 -5.88 14.60
N PRO A 18 3.12 -7.11 14.92
CA PRO A 18 4.37 -7.37 15.65
C PRO A 18 5.66 -6.89 14.95
N SER A 19 5.60 -6.48 13.68
CA SER A 19 6.75 -5.99 12.92
C SER A 19 7.20 -4.58 13.32
N TRP A 20 6.37 -3.81 14.04
CA TRP A 20 6.73 -2.49 14.54
C TRP A 20 5.94 -2.13 15.81
N GLU A 21 6.43 -1.13 16.54
CA GLU A 21 5.76 -0.59 17.72
C GLU A 21 5.55 0.93 17.63
N ALA A 22 4.52 1.42 18.29
CA ALA A 22 4.26 2.84 18.42
C ALA A 22 5.06 3.41 19.60
N ASP A 23 6.20 4.03 19.31
CA ASP A 23 6.98 4.77 20.30
C ASP A 23 6.42 6.19 20.44
N TRP A 24 5.53 6.36 21.43
CA TRP A 24 4.87 7.63 21.71
C TRP A 24 5.79 8.69 22.30
N ASP A 25 6.94 8.29 22.85
CA ASP A 25 7.91 9.25 23.39
C ASP A 25 8.67 9.95 22.26
N SER A 26 9.07 9.20 21.22
CA SER A 26 9.70 9.78 20.03
C SER A 26 8.71 10.29 18.99
N GLY A 27 7.46 9.80 19.00
CA GLY A 27 6.42 10.13 18.03
C GLY A 27 6.55 9.37 16.71
N TYR A 28 7.34 8.29 16.67
CA TYR A 28 7.61 7.51 15.47
C TYR A 28 7.23 6.03 15.60
N ALA A 29 6.91 5.40 14.48
CA ALA A 29 6.82 3.95 14.38
C ALA A 29 8.24 3.37 14.31
N VAL A 30 8.55 2.42 15.21
CA VAL A 30 9.87 1.78 15.31
C VAL A 30 9.77 0.32 14.86
N LEU A 31 10.52 -0.03 13.82
CA LEU A 31 10.56 -1.39 13.28
C LEU A 31 11.22 -2.35 14.28
N GLN A 32 10.58 -3.49 14.52
CA GLN A 32 11.04 -4.55 15.44
C GLN A 32 11.64 -5.76 14.71
N VAL A 33 11.71 -5.69 13.38
CA VAL A 33 12.24 -6.73 12.50
C VAL A 33 13.24 -6.14 11.53
N ASP A 34 14.00 -6.99 10.84
CA ASP A 34 14.92 -6.55 9.78
C ASP A 34 14.12 -5.82 8.67
N PRO A 35 14.37 -4.52 8.41
CA PRO A 35 13.66 -3.77 7.38
C PRO A 35 13.88 -4.33 5.98
N ARG A 36 15.03 -4.98 5.72
CA ARG A 36 15.26 -5.68 4.45
C ARG A 36 14.28 -6.83 4.30
N GLU A 37 14.16 -7.67 5.32
CA GLU A 37 13.24 -8.80 5.29
C GLU A 37 11.78 -8.36 5.20
N LEU A 38 11.45 -7.20 5.76
CA LEU A 38 10.09 -6.65 5.74
C LEU A 38 9.71 -6.06 4.37
N PHE A 39 10.58 -5.22 3.78
CA PHE A 39 10.22 -4.40 2.61
C PHE A 39 10.92 -4.79 1.30
N TYR A 40 12.07 -5.46 1.37
CA TYR A 40 13.03 -5.60 0.27
C TYR A 40 13.63 -7.01 0.15
N HIS A 41 12.94 -8.03 0.68
CA HIS A 41 13.48 -9.40 0.75
C HIS A 41 13.62 -10.05 -0.63
N ASP A 42 12.84 -9.59 -1.59
CA ASP A 42 12.81 -10.01 -2.99
C ASP A 42 13.79 -9.22 -3.89
N LEU A 43 14.59 -8.33 -3.31
CA LEU A 43 15.72 -7.68 -3.98
C LEU A 43 17.04 -8.44 -3.76
N GLN A 44 17.99 -8.22 -4.66
CA GLN A 44 19.38 -8.62 -4.44
C GLN A 44 19.89 -8.03 -3.12
N LEU A 45 20.74 -8.77 -2.40
CA LEU A 45 21.16 -8.42 -1.04
C LEU A 45 21.69 -6.98 -0.92
N GLU A 46 22.62 -6.59 -1.78
CA GLU A 46 23.25 -5.28 -1.73
C GLU A 46 22.31 -4.14 -2.13
N GLU A 47 21.40 -4.40 -3.08
CA GLU A 47 20.36 -3.45 -3.43
C GLU A 47 19.35 -3.26 -2.29
N GLY A 48 18.94 -4.35 -1.64
CA GLY A 48 18.09 -4.30 -0.45
C GLY A 48 18.73 -3.48 0.67
N LYS A 49 20.02 -3.71 0.95
CA LYS A 49 20.78 -2.90 1.95
C LYS A 49 20.84 -1.42 1.57
N LEU A 50 21.03 -1.12 0.29
CA LEU A 50 21.01 0.26 -0.21
C LEU A 50 19.65 0.92 0.10
N TRP A 51 18.53 0.26 -0.18
CA TRP A 51 17.21 0.83 0.10
C TRP A 51 16.89 0.92 1.58
N VAL A 52 17.32 -0.05 2.40
CA VAL A 52 17.25 0.05 3.86
C VAL A 52 17.98 1.30 4.36
N SER A 53 19.17 1.60 3.82
CA SER A 53 19.95 2.78 4.23
C SER A 53 19.27 4.13 3.92
N ARG A 54 18.22 4.10 3.08
CA ARG A 54 17.44 5.29 2.69
C ARG A 54 16.11 5.41 3.43
N LEU A 55 15.73 4.42 4.24
CA LEU A 55 14.54 4.52 5.07
C LEU A 55 14.65 5.69 6.04
N GLN A 56 13.51 6.32 6.31
CA GLN A 56 13.37 7.40 7.29
C GLN A 56 12.29 7.00 8.29
N SER A 57 12.27 7.66 9.45
CA SER A 57 11.26 7.39 10.48
C SER A 57 9.85 7.74 10.00
N GLN A 58 8.88 6.86 10.29
CA GLN A 58 7.47 7.07 9.97
C GLN A 58 6.76 7.71 11.17
N SER A 59 6.14 8.88 10.99
CA SER A 59 5.42 9.59 12.06
C SER A 59 4.18 8.83 12.51
N LEU A 60 3.97 8.73 13.83
CA LEU A 60 2.74 8.15 14.40
C LEU A 60 1.51 9.02 14.13
N GLN A 61 1.66 10.35 14.03
CA GLN A 61 0.52 11.23 13.73
C GLN A 61 -0.12 10.86 12.38
N ALA A 62 0.69 10.58 11.36
CA ALA A 62 0.19 10.16 10.04
C ALA A 62 -0.54 8.81 10.08
N LEU A 63 -0.25 7.97 11.08
CA LEU A 63 -0.86 6.65 11.23
C LEU A 63 -2.11 6.68 12.12
N TYR A 64 -2.11 7.49 13.17
CA TYR A 64 -3.14 7.46 14.23
C TYR A 64 -4.14 8.61 14.18
N GLU A 65 -3.79 9.76 13.60
CA GLU A 65 -4.57 11.00 13.67
C GLU A 65 -5.13 11.44 12.31
N GLY A 66 -5.99 12.47 12.31
CA GLY A 66 -6.50 13.15 11.11
C GLY A 66 -7.57 12.38 10.31
N GLY A 67 -8.03 11.24 10.82
CA GLY A 67 -9.03 10.39 10.17
C GLY A 67 -10.32 11.11 9.86
N GLU A 68 -10.78 11.97 10.75
CA GLU A 68 -11.98 12.81 10.63
C GLU A 68 -11.94 13.76 9.42
N HIS A 69 -10.75 14.01 8.88
CA HIS A 69 -10.53 14.85 7.70
C HIS A 69 -10.30 14.02 6.42
N VAL A 70 -10.28 12.69 6.51
CA VAL A 70 -10.07 11.79 5.37
C VAL A 70 -11.35 11.63 4.56
N TYR A 71 -11.21 11.75 3.25
CA TYR A 71 -12.24 11.49 2.26
C TYR A 71 -11.86 10.32 1.32
N SER A 72 -12.77 9.37 1.14
CA SER A 72 -12.61 8.23 0.22
C SER A 72 -12.77 8.61 -1.26
N GLY A 73 -11.86 9.42 -1.81
CA GLY A 73 -11.91 9.83 -3.22
C GLY A 73 -11.87 8.69 -4.24
N TRP A 74 -11.42 7.50 -3.83
CA TRP A 74 -11.46 6.26 -4.63
C TRP A 74 -12.89 5.76 -4.91
N GLN A 75 -13.92 6.29 -4.24
CA GLN A 75 -15.32 6.00 -4.56
C GLN A 75 -15.82 6.78 -5.79
N ASP A 76 -15.18 7.89 -6.14
CA ASP A 76 -15.65 8.80 -7.19
C ASP A 76 -14.97 8.57 -8.55
N VAL A 77 -13.90 7.78 -8.58
CA VAL A 77 -13.07 7.57 -9.76
C VAL A 77 -12.79 6.09 -9.98
N PRO A 78 -12.64 5.65 -11.25
CA PRO A 78 -12.11 4.32 -11.54
C PRO A 78 -10.78 4.13 -10.81
N THR A 79 -10.68 3.05 -10.05
CA THR A 79 -9.54 2.78 -9.18
C THR A 79 -8.91 1.45 -9.56
N TRP A 80 -7.58 1.42 -9.62
CA TRP A 80 -6.84 0.17 -9.74
C TRP A 80 -6.16 -0.13 -8.40
N TYR A 81 -6.21 -1.39 -7.99
CA TYR A 81 -5.56 -1.86 -6.78
C TYR A 81 -4.69 -3.09 -7.09
N LEU A 82 -3.40 -2.94 -6.80
CA LEU A 82 -2.42 -4.00 -6.95
C LEU A 82 -2.22 -4.70 -5.61
N ILE A 83 -2.37 -6.03 -5.62
CA ILE A 83 -2.02 -6.91 -4.52
C ILE A 83 -0.61 -7.46 -4.78
N THR A 84 0.24 -7.38 -3.76
CA THR A 84 1.60 -7.92 -3.76
C THR A 84 1.62 -9.21 -2.95
N VAL A 85 1.71 -10.35 -3.63
CA VAL A 85 1.39 -11.67 -3.05
C VAL A 85 2.37 -12.10 -1.96
N GLU A 86 3.62 -11.66 -2.04
CA GLU A 86 4.70 -12.04 -1.12
C GLU A 86 4.99 -10.93 -0.09
N ASP A 87 4.11 -9.93 0.05
CA ASP A 87 4.29 -8.82 0.97
C ASP A 87 4.28 -9.26 2.44
N ARG A 88 5.35 -8.87 3.16
CA ARG A 88 5.54 -9.17 4.58
C ARG A 88 5.21 -7.98 5.49
N ALA A 89 5.06 -6.78 4.93
CA ALA A 89 4.66 -5.57 5.64
C ALA A 89 3.13 -5.45 5.73
N LEU A 90 2.42 -5.80 4.66
CA LEU A 90 0.96 -5.89 4.64
C LEU A 90 0.53 -7.28 4.19
N ALA A 91 0.12 -8.11 5.14
CA ALA A 91 -0.22 -9.52 4.87
C ALA A 91 -1.28 -9.66 3.76
N LEU A 92 -1.11 -10.68 2.91
CA LEU A 92 -1.99 -10.94 1.76
C LEU A 92 -3.49 -10.93 2.11
N VAL A 93 -3.88 -11.55 3.23
CA VAL A 93 -5.28 -11.60 3.68
C VAL A 93 -5.84 -10.20 3.95
N ALA A 94 -5.02 -9.29 4.50
CA ALA A 94 -5.43 -7.91 4.73
C ALA A 94 -5.63 -7.18 3.39
N GLN A 95 -4.71 -7.34 2.43
CA GLN A 95 -4.83 -6.77 1.09
C GLN A 95 -6.09 -7.27 0.37
N GLN A 96 -6.33 -8.59 0.40
CA GLN A 96 -7.49 -9.24 -0.22
C GLN A 96 -8.82 -8.80 0.39
N ALA A 97 -8.84 -8.36 1.64
CA ALA A 97 -10.04 -7.79 2.26
C ALA A 97 -10.35 -6.37 1.75
N MET A 98 -9.36 -5.59 1.33
CA MET A 98 -9.54 -4.18 0.97
C MET A 98 -10.42 -3.98 -0.27
N ALA A 99 -10.22 -4.78 -1.32
CA ALA A 99 -10.98 -4.62 -2.57
C ALA A 99 -12.47 -4.99 -2.43
N PRO A 100 -12.87 -6.12 -1.81
CA PRO A 100 -14.28 -6.40 -1.52
C PRO A 100 -14.95 -5.33 -0.67
N MET A 101 -14.27 -4.81 0.36
CA MET A 101 -14.80 -3.71 1.18
C MET A 101 -15.04 -2.44 0.35
N ALA A 102 -14.08 -2.07 -0.51
CA ALA A 102 -14.25 -0.93 -1.40
C ALA A 102 -15.39 -1.11 -2.41
N LYS A 103 -15.52 -2.31 -3.00
CA LYS A 103 -16.65 -2.64 -3.90
C LYS A 103 -18.00 -2.53 -3.18
N ALA A 104 -18.09 -3.06 -1.96
CA ALA A 104 -19.30 -2.96 -1.15
C ALA A 104 -19.65 -1.50 -0.81
N ALA A 105 -18.64 -0.62 -0.72
CA ALA A 105 -18.80 0.82 -0.54
C ALA A 105 -19.06 1.59 -1.85
N GLY A 106 -19.25 0.91 -2.98
CA GLY A 106 -19.62 1.53 -4.26
C GLY A 106 -18.45 1.88 -5.20
N ALA A 107 -17.22 1.47 -4.90
CA ALA A 107 -16.09 1.74 -5.77
C ALA A 107 -16.14 0.96 -7.09
N ASP A 108 -15.82 1.64 -8.19
CA ASP A 108 -15.42 1.02 -9.45
C ASP A 108 -13.93 0.65 -9.38
N ILE A 109 -13.65 -0.63 -9.13
CA ILE A 109 -12.29 -1.08 -8.82
C ILE A 109 -11.88 -2.34 -9.60
N VAL A 110 -10.74 -2.21 -10.29
CA VAL A 110 -10.02 -3.29 -10.94
C VAL A 110 -8.90 -3.77 -10.01
N VAL A 111 -8.79 -5.08 -9.82
CA VAL A 111 -7.76 -5.70 -8.99
C VAL A 111 -6.81 -6.48 -9.87
N ARG A 112 -5.51 -6.35 -9.58
CA ARG A 112 -4.44 -7.17 -10.15
C ARG A 112 -3.59 -7.72 -9.02
N GLU A 113 -2.94 -8.84 -9.26
CA GLU A 113 -1.99 -9.43 -8.32
C GLU A 113 -0.63 -9.53 -9.00
N LEU A 114 0.45 -9.35 -8.22
CA LEU A 114 1.83 -9.49 -8.67
C LEU A 114 2.61 -10.33 -7.66
N GLN A 115 3.44 -11.24 -8.17
CA GLN A 115 4.33 -12.08 -7.37
C GLN A 115 5.58 -11.27 -6.98
N SER A 116 5.39 -10.40 -5.99
CA SER A 116 6.40 -9.51 -5.43
C SER A 116 6.19 -9.31 -3.94
N GLY A 117 7.24 -8.85 -3.26
CA GLY A 117 7.18 -8.28 -1.92
C GLY A 117 6.55 -6.88 -1.92
N HIS A 118 6.87 -6.10 -0.89
CA HIS A 118 6.24 -4.80 -0.63
C HIS A 118 6.55 -3.71 -1.67
N SER A 119 7.69 -3.83 -2.37
CA SER A 119 8.22 -2.79 -3.25
C SER A 119 8.31 -3.23 -4.72
N PRO A 120 7.18 -3.50 -5.41
CA PRO A 120 7.18 -4.05 -6.77
C PRO A 120 7.85 -3.14 -7.80
N MET A 121 7.80 -1.82 -7.59
CA MET A 121 8.49 -0.85 -8.45
C MET A 121 10.02 -1.01 -8.45
N LEU A 122 10.58 -1.73 -7.48
CA LEU A 122 12.00 -2.07 -7.41
C LEU A 122 12.26 -3.51 -7.86
N SER A 123 11.47 -4.48 -7.37
CA SER A 123 11.73 -5.90 -7.59
C SER A 123 11.17 -6.47 -8.89
N ARG A 124 10.15 -5.83 -9.47
CA ARG A 124 9.44 -6.21 -10.70
C ARG A 124 9.13 -4.96 -11.55
N PRO A 125 10.15 -4.16 -11.92
CA PRO A 125 9.92 -2.85 -12.54
C PRO A 125 9.22 -2.95 -13.90
N ASP A 126 9.53 -3.97 -14.71
CA ASP A 126 8.93 -4.16 -16.03
C ASP A 126 7.46 -4.59 -15.91
N GLU A 127 7.14 -5.55 -15.02
CA GLU A 127 5.76 -5.94 -14.78
C GLU A 127 4.94 -4.79 -14.16
N MET A 128 5.54 -4.04 -13.24
CA MET A 128 4.90 -2.86 -12.63
C MET A 128 4.59 -1.79 -13.69
N ALA A 129 5.54 -1.51 -14.60
CA ALA A 129 5.33 -0.59 -15.70
C ALA A 129 4.21 -1.07 -16.65
N GLY A 130 4.19 -2.37 -16.97
CA GLY A 130 3.13 -2.97 -17.79
C GLY A 130 1.74 -2.83 -17.16
N LEU A 131 1.61 -3.04 -15.85
CA LEU A 131 0.35 -2.85 -15.11
C LEU A 131 -0.10 -1.39 -15.12
N ILE A 132 0.82 -0.43 -14.98
CA ILE A 132 0.51 0.99 -15.09
C ILE A 132 0.02 1.33 -16.50
N GLU A 133 0.67 0.83 -17.55
CA GLU A 133 0.20 1.04 -18.92
C GLU A 133 -1.19 0.44 -19.18
N GLU A 134 -1.46 -0.74 -18.63
CA GLU A 134 -2.77 -1.38 -18.71
C GLU A 134 -3.84 -0.50 -18.06
N ALA A 135 -3.59 -0.02 -16.83
CA ALA A 135 -4.49 0.87 -16.11
C ALA A 135 -4.76 2.17 -16.87
N VAL A 136 -3.73 2.78 -17.47
CA VAL A 136 -3.89 4.00 -18.28
C VAL A 136 -4.75 3.74 -19.52
N LYS A 137 -4.53 2.63 -20.24
CA LYS A 137 -5.32 2.26 -21.43
C LYS A 137 -6.79 1.98 -21.07
N ASP A 138 -7.04 1.39 -19.90
CA ASP A 138 -8.37 1.11 -19.38
C ASP A 138 -9.12 2.40 -18.98
N MET A 139 -8.44 3.33 -18.30
CA MET A 139 -9.05 4.57 -17.80
C MET A 139 -9.20 5.68 -18.86
N VAL A 140 -8.40 5.66 -19.92
CA VAL A 140 -8.52 6.62 -21.02
C VAL A 140 -9.60 6.13 -22.00
N ILE A 141 -10.82 6.65 -21.84
CA ILE A 141 -11.86 6.54 -22.88
C ILE A 141 -11.29 7.12 -24.18
N PRO A 142 -11.34 6.39 -25.32
CA PRO A 142 -10.89 6.95 -26.59
C PRO A 142 -11.65 8.24 -26.87
N LEU A 143 -10.92 9.33 -27.13
CA LEU A 143 -11.51 10.57 -27.62
C LEU A 143 -12.40 10.22 -28.82
N PRO A 144 -13.65 10.74 -28.90
CA PRO A 144 -14.49 10.48 -30.06
C PRO A 144 -13.71 10.85 -31.32
N ALA A 145 -13.67 9.93 -32.28
CA ALA A 145 -13.04 10.18 -33.57
C ALA A 145 -13.65 11.46 -34.18
N LYS A 146 -12.78 12.37 -34.61
CA LYS A 146 -13.20 13.57 -35.36
C LYS A 146 -13.82 13.19 -36.70
#